data_AF-A0A0B1SJ45-F1
#
_entry.id   AF-A0A0B1SJ45-F1
#
_cell.length_a   1.000
_cell.length_b   1.000
_cell.length_c   1.000
_cell.angle_alpha   90.00
_cell.angle_beta   90.00
_cell.angle_gamma   90.00
#
_symmetry.space_group_name_H-M   'P 1'
#
loop_
_entity.id
_entity.type
_entity.pdbx_description
1 polymer ?
#
loop_
_entity_poly.entity_id
_entity_poly.type
_entity_poly.pdbx_seq_one_letter_code
_entity_poly.pdbx_strand_id
1 'polypeptide(L)'
;MLRDFFRHPTCNLLAHHEHRSVLLAAHSQWTSKEAAKLRAAIAFFGQNAHTITLDSSIAELCVAGQCTTDIPSWFAFQAAAGGTDPIPEQDGIQTPGWLQCEAKFNVSTHLSQSDMDLPKWNPTTQRIPLGPLFPKAKEITFRCMVPQLRRMRRLAVYHVPATLIFSAEQLQVFRLSIIGGRLNAPASLKLRPFREWLDADQLGNKMCI
;
A
#
# COMPACT_ATOMS: atom_id res chain seq x y z
N MET A 1 -24.33 -0.93 -20.39
CA MET A 1 -24.65 -0.43 -19.04
C MET A 1 -23.36 0.13 -18.47
N LEU A 2 -23.15 1.45 -18.53
CA LEU A 2 -21.94 2.08 -18.01
C LEU A 2 -21.92 1.89 -16.48
N ARG A 3 -20.84 1.32 -15.96
CA ARG A 3 -20.65 1.06 -14.53
C ARG A 3 -20.27 2.38 -13.87
N ASP A 4 -21.15 2.91 -13.03
CA ASP A 4 -20.99 4.23 -12.44
C ASP A 4 -19.92 4.21 -11.34
N PHE A 5 -18.68 4.57 -11.71
CA PHE A 5 -17.66 4.93 -10.75
C PHE A 5 -18.07 6.23 -10.04
N PHE A 6 -18.15 6.19 -8.72
CA PHE A 6 -18.38 7.37 -7.91
C PHE A 6 -17.06 8.09 -7.65
N ARG A 7 -16.91 9.31 -8.19
CA ARG A 7 -15.82 10.21 -7.80
C ARG A 7 -16.21 10.96 -6.55
N HIS A 8 -15.36 10.90 -5.53
CA HIS A 8 -15.58 11.66 -4.31
C HIS A 8 -15.61 13.18 -4.63
N PRO A 9 -16.59 13.95 -4.13
CA PRO A 9 -16.81 15.34 -4.54
C PRO A 9 -15.63 16.28 -4.26
N THR A 10 -14.89 16.04 -3.17
CA THR A 10 -13.80 16.92 -2.73
C THR A 10 -12.38 16.32 -2.87
N CYS A 11 -12.20 15.21 -3.59
CA CYS A 11 -10.88 14.60 -3.75
C CYS A 11 -10.80 13.59 -4.91
N ASN A 12 -9.58 13.26 -5.34
CA ASN A 12 -9.27 12.35 -6.45
C ASN A 12 -9.33 10.87 -6.03
N LEU A 13 -10.41 10.51 -5.32
CA LEU A 13 -10.75 9.13 -5.01
C LEU A 13 -11.92 8.69 -5.88
N LEU A 14 -11.79 7.50 -6.45
CA LEU A 14 -12.85 6.81 -7.16
C LEU A 14 -13.26 5.61 -6.31
N ALA A 15 -14.56 5.40 -6.18
CA ALA A 15 -15.13 4.22 -5.56
C ALA A 15 -16.10 3.56 -6.54
N HIS A 16 -16.05 2.24 -6.62
CA HIS A 16 -17.08 1.44 -7.27
C HIS A 16 -17.55 0.40 -6.26
N HIS A 17 -18.85 0.29 -6.08
CA HIS A 17 -19.44 -0.61 -5.09
C HIS A 17 -20.51 -1.46 -5.77
N GLU A 18 -20.36 -2.77 -5.67
CA GLU A 18 -21.36 -3.75 -6.08
C GLU A 18 -21.88 -4.48 -4.84
N HIS A 19 -22.86 -5.34 -5.01
CA HIS A 19 -23.46 -6.08 -3.90
C HIS A 19 -22.45 -6.88 -3.05
N ARG A 20 -21.31 -7.29 -3.62
CA ARG A 20 -20.29 -8.13 -2.95
C ARG A 20 -18.85 -7.63 -3.10
N SER A 21 -18.63 -6.48 -3.74
CA SER A 21 -17.29 -6.01 -4.05
C SER A 21 -17.21 -4.49 -3.89
N VAL A 22 -16.06 -4.02 -3.41
CA VAL A 22 -15.75 -2.59 -3.33
C VAL A 22 -14.39 -2.39 -3.93
N LEU A 23 -14.32 -1.50 -4.93
CA LEU A 23 -13.08 -1.02 -5.50
C LEU A 23 -12.89 0.42 -5.04
N LEU A 24 -11.76 0.67 -4.38
CA LEU A 24 -11.31 1.99 -4.03
C LEU A 24 -10.05 2.28 -4.83
N ALA A 25 -10.07 3.33 -5.63
CA ALA A 25 -8.92 3.77 -6.41
C ALA A 25 -8.54 5.19 -6.00
N ALA A 26 -7.26 5.39 -5.73
CA ALA A 26 -6.67 6.70 -5.49
C ALA A 26 -5.74 7.03 -6.66
N HIS A 27 -5.61 8.33 -6.97
CA HIS A 27 -4.58 8.78 -7.90
C HIS A 27 -3.18 8.45 -7.36
N SER A 28 -2.20 8.25 -8.25
CA SER A 28 -0.80 7.97 -7.87
C SER A 28 -0.17 9.07 -7.01
N GLN A 29 -0.68 10.30 -7.16
CA GLN A 29 -0.32 11.48 -6.39
C GLN A 29 -1.46 11.89 -5.44
N TRP A 30 -1.82 10.99 -4.53
CA TRP A 30 -2.73 11.29 -3.42
C TRP A 30 -2.11 12.20 -2.35
N THR A 31 -2.99 12.96 -1.70
CA THR A 31 -2.71 13.88 -0.59
C THR A 31 -2.94 13.21 0.77
N SER A 32 -2.49 13.85 1.85
CA SER A 32 -2.77 13.41 3.23
C SER A 32 -4.26 13.31 3.54
N LYS A 33 -5.06 14.23 3.00
CA LYS A 33 -6.53 14.23 3.10
C LYS A 33 -7.14 13.02 2.41
N GLU A 34 -6.65 12.66 1.23
CA GLU A 34 -7.12 11.49 0.47
C GLU A 34 -6.76 10.18 1.15
N ALA A 35 -5.53 10.04 1.64
CA ALA A 35 -5.14 8.85 2.40
C ALA A 35 -5.93 8.70 3.70
N ALA A 36 -6.25 9.79 4.41
CA ALA A 36 -7.08 9.74 5.60
C ALA A 36 -8.48 9.18 5.27
N LYS A 37 -9.08 9.61 4.15
CA LYS A 37 -10.35 9.10 3.67
C LYS A 37 -10.25 7.65 3.20
N LEU A 38 -9.20 7.30 2.48
CA LEU A 38 -8.98 5.93 2.03
C LEU A 38 -8.82 5.00 3.23
N ARG A 39 -8.07 5.40 4.25
CA ARG A 39 -7.94 4.65 5.51
C ARG A 39 -9.29 4.47 6.20
N ALA A 40 -10.12 5.52 6.26
CA ALA A 40 -11.45 5.41 6.85
C ALA A 40 -12.35 4.44 6.05
N ALA A 41 -12.32 4.50 4.73
CA ALA A 41 -13.06 3.58 3.86
C ALA A 41 -12.57 2.13 4.03
N ILE A 42 -11.25 1.92 4.06
CA ILE A 42 -10.65 0.60 4.30
C ILE A 42 -11.05 0.06 5.68
N ALA A 43 -11.02 0.88 6.72
CA ALA A 43 -11.45 0.47 8.06
C ALA A 43 -12.93 0.07 8.11
N PHE A 44 -13.77 0.75 7.31
CA PHE A 44 -15.20 0.46 7.21
C PHE A 44 -15.46 -0.85 6.45
N PHE A 45 -14.95 -0.98 5.22
CA PHE A 45 -15.20 -2.16 4.38
C PHE A 45 -14.39 -3.39 4.81
N GLY A 46 -13.22 -3.18 5.42
CA GLY A 46 -12.28 -4.24 5.76
C GLY A 46 -12.80 -5.24 6.80
N GLN A 47 -13.72 -4.81 7.67
CA GLN A 47 -14.30 -5.67 8.73
C GLN A 47 -14.99 -6.94 8.19
N ASN A 48 -15.50 -6.88 6.95
CA ASN A 48 -16.23 -7.98 6.33
C ASN A 48 -15.59 -8.48 5.03
N ALA A 49 -14.41 -7.97 4.68
CA ALA A 49 -13.73 -8.34 3.46
C ALA A 49 -13.08 -9.73 3.59
N HIS A 50 -13.35 -10.61 2.63
CA HIS A 50 -12.76 -11.95 2.56
C HIS A 50 -11.61 -12.03 1.55
N THR A 51 -11.71 -11.28 0.45
CA THR A 51 -10.70 -11.21 -0.60
C THR A 51 -10.26 -9.76 -0.73
N ILE A 52 -8.97 -9.51 -0.51
CA ILE A 52 -8.40 -8.17 -0.49
C ILE A 52 -7.28 -8.12 -1.51
N THR A 53 -7.31 -7.11 -2.38
CA THR A 53 -6.20 -6.79 -3.27
C THR A 53 -5.82 -5.34 -3.04
N LEU A 54 -4.57 -5.10 -2.64
CA LEU A 54 -4.04 -3.76 -2.37
C LEU A 54 -2.84 -3.50 -3.27
N ASP A 55 -2.80 -2.30 -3.85
CA ASP A 55 -1.55 -1.80 -4.41
C ASP A 55 -0.58 -1.46 -3.27
N SER A 56 0.72 -1.62 -3.52
CA SER A 56 1.78 -1.51 -2.51
C SER A 56 1.75 -0.23 -1.68
N SER A 57 1.38 0.91 -2.27
CA SER A 57 1.22 2.18 -1.57
C SER A 57 0.04 2.17 -0.58
N ILE A 58 -1.05 1.50 -0.93
CA ILE A 58 -2.21 1.31 -0.06
C ILE A 58 -1.92 0.28 1.02
N ALA A 59 -1.20 -0.79 0.70
CA ALA A 59 -0.73 -1.77 1.68
C ALA A 59 0.18 -1.11 2.73
N GLU A 60 1.13 -0.27 2.30
CA GLU A 60 1.98 0.53 3.18
C GLU A 60 1.17 1.49 4.06
N LEU A 61 0.17 2.17 3.50
CA LEU A 61 -0.78 2.99 4.28
C LEU A 61 -1.51 2.17 5.34
N CYS A 62 -1.94 0.93 5.03
CA CYS A 62 -2.63 0.07 5.98
C CYS A 62 -1.72 -0.27 7.17
N VAL A 63 -0.47 -0.61 6.91
CA VAL A 63 0.51 -0.97 7.94
C VAL A 63 0.88 0.25 8.77
N ALA A 64 1.32 1.34 8.14
CA ALA A 64 1.68 2.57 8.86
C ALA A 64 0.48 3.16 9.61
N GLY A 65 -0.72 3.07 9.04
CA GLY A 65 -1.95 3.54 9.66
C GLY A 65 -2.37 2.75 10.91
N GLN A 66 -1.75 1.60 11.20
CA GLN A 66 -1.94 0.89 12.48
C GLN A 66 -1.00 1.41 13.58
N CYS A 67 0.17 1.99 13.26
CA CYS A 67 1.05 2.59 14.27
C CYS A 67 0.79 4.09 14.52
N THR A 68 0.18 4.83 13.58
CA THR A 68 -0.07 6.27 13.74
C THR A 68 -1.49 6.72 13.37
N THR A 69 -1.95 7.78 14.02
CA THR A 69 -3.10 8.59 13.56
C THR A 69 -2.70 9.77 12.69
N ASP A 70 -1.42 10.12 12.68
CA ASP A 70 -0.86 11.27 11.97
C ASP A 70 -0.43 10.88 10.55
N ILE A 71 -1.42 10.86 9.65
CA ILE A 71 -1.22 10.63 8.22
C ILE A 71 -0.22 11.65 7.61
N PRO A 72 -0.29 12.96 7.93
CA PRO A 72 0.76 13.91 7.51
C PRO A 72 2.19 13.47 7.83
N SER A 73 2.45 13.01 9.07
CA SER A 73 3.78 12.49 9.42
C SER A 73 4.18 11.27 8.60
N TRP A 74 3.23 10.37 8.30
CA TRP A 74 3.47 9.24 7.40
C TRP A 74 3.83 9.69 5.99
N PHE A 75 3.15 10.70 5.45
CA PHE A 75 3.50 11.28 4.14
C PHE A 75 4.90 11.88 4.14
N ALA A 76 5.26 12.65 5.17
CA ALA A 76 6.59 13.25 5.28
C ALA A 76 7.70 12.17 5.31
N PHE A 77 7.47 11.08 6.02
CA PHE A 77 8.37 9.93 6.02
C PHE A 77 8.44 9.23 4.65
N GLN A 78 7.30 8.96 4.03
CA GLN A 78 7.24 8.32 2.72
C GLN A 78 8.01 9.16 1.68
N ALA A 79 7.81 10.48 1.71
CA ALA A 79 8.54 11.46 0.93
C ALA A 79 10.06 11.39 1.15
N ALA A 80 10.51 11.39 2.40
CA ALA A 80 11.93 11.28 2.75
C ALA A 80 12.55 9.93 2.34
N ALA A 81 11.78 8.84 2.39
CA ALA A 81 12.19 7.51 1.96
C ALA A 81 12.11 7.29 0.43
N GLY A 82 12.11 8.39 -0.35
CA GLY A 82 12.05 8.40 -1.81
C GLY A 82 10.74 7.86 -2.40
N GLY A 83 9.69 7.70 -1.58
CA GLY A 83 8.50 6.90 -1.84
C GLY A 83 7.45 7.54 -2.73
N THR A 84 7.78 8.41 -3.67
CA THR A 84 6.87 8.65 -4.81
C THR A 84 6.91 7.42 -5.70
N ASP A 85 5.75 6.89 -6.09
CA ASP A 85 5.73 5.85 -7.12
C ASP A 85 6.31 6.48 -8.40
N PRO A 86 7.20 5.78 -9.13
CA PRO A 86 7.69 6.33 -10.38
C PRO A 86 6.49 6.62 -11.28
N ILE A 87 6.45 7.83 -11.82
CA ILE A 87 5.54 8.13 -12.91
C ILE A 87 5.99 7.20 -14.05
N PRO A 88 5.11 6.33 -14.60
CA PRO A 88 5.48 5.55 -15.78
C PRO A 88 5.99 6.53 -16.84
N GLU A 89 7.13 6.24 -17.48
CA GLU A 89 7.59 7.02 -18.62
C GLU A 89 6.48 7.00 -19.68
N GLN A 90 5.76 8.12 -19.79
CA GLN A 90 4.65 8.30 -20.70
C GLN A 90 5.20 8.79 -22.03
N ASP A 91 5.75 7.89 -22.83
CA ASP A 91 5.90 8.18 -24.25
C ASP A 91 4.50 8.31 -24.88
N GLY A 92 4.09 9.57 -25.15
CA GLY A 92 2.99 9.89 -26.07
C GLY A 92 1.58 10.05 -25.50
N ILE A 93 1.35 10.02 -24.18
CA ILE A 93 0.00 10.24 -23.59
C ILE A 93 -0.13 11.69 -23.11
N GLN A 94 -0.97 12.49 -23.79
CA GLN A 94 -1.33 13.82 -23.30
C GLN A 94 -2.07 13.70 -21.96
N THR A 95 -1.47 14.24 -20.90
CA THR A 95 -2.13 14.36 -19.60
C THR A 95 -3.29 15.36 -19.73
N PRO A 96 -4.52 15.01 -19.32
CA PRO A 96 -5.65 15.94 -19.37
C PRO A 96 -5.33 17.21 -18.58
N GLY A 97 -5.70 18.39 -19.09
CA GLY A 97 -5.31 19.69 -18.48
C GLY A 97 -5.77 19.91 -17.03
N TRP A 98 -6.70 19.11 -16.51
CA TRP A 98 -7.09 19.10 -15.08
C TRP A 98 -6.08 18.36 -14.18
N LEU A 99 -5.09 17.69 -14.77
CA LEU A 99 -4.04 16.93 -14.10
C LEU A 99 -2.78 17.77 -13.79
N GLN A 100 -2.79 19.08 -14.06
CA GLN A 100 -1.62 19.94 -13.87
C GLN A 100 -1.65 20.74 -12.56
N CYS A 101 -0.48 20.71 -11.90
CA CYS A 101 0.02 21.62 -10.88
C CYS A 101 -0.58 21.50 -9.48
N GLU A 102 -0.11 20.52 -8.69
CA GLU A 102 0.24 20.79 -7.29
C GLU A 102 1.10 19.73 -6.58
N ALA A 103 1.36 18.57 -7.18
CA ALA A 103 2.29 17.59 -6.60
C ALA A 103 3.62 17.55 -7.37
N LYS A 104 4.41 18.64 -7.30
CA LYS A 104 5.84 18.59 -7.61
C LYS A 104 6.56 17.83 -6.48
N PHE A 105 6.34 16.53 -6.40
CA PHE A 105 7.04 15.67 -5.45
C PHE A 105 8.13 14.90 -6.19
N ASN A 106 9.32 15.50 -6.19
CA ASN A 106 10.65 15.02 -6.56
C ASN A 106 10.73 13.78 -7.47
N VAL A 107 11.07 14.05 -8.74
CA VAL A 107 11.60 13.11 -9.74
C VAL A 107 13.08 12.86 -9.42
N SER A 108 13.38 12.15 -8.33
CA SER A 108 14.71 11.59 -8.14
C SER A 108 14.71 10.60 -6.97
N THR A 109 14.80 9.31 -7.27
CA THR A 109 15.70 8.35 -6.59
C THR A 109 15.45 6.94 -7.14
N HIS A 110 16.16 6.63 -8.23
CA HIS A 110 16.23 5.30 -8.86
C HIS A 110 17.34 4.42 -8.27
N LEU A 111 17.80 4.70 -7.05
CA LEU A 111 18.89 3.94 -6.43
C LEU A 111 18.36 3.03 -5.33
N SER A 112 18.78 1.78 -5.39
CA SER A 112 18.49 0.71 -4.44
C SER A 112 19.02 1.07 -3.06
N GLN A 113 18.17 1.69 -2.23
CA GLN A 113 18.48 1.93 -0.82
C GLN A 113 18.63 0.60 -0.07
N SER A 114 19.75 0.45 0.64
CA SER A 114 19.94 -0.63 1.61
C SER A 114 19.03 -0.41 2.83
N ASP A 115 18.82 -1.44 3.67
CA ASP A 115 17.97 -1.32 4.87
C ASP A 115 18.48 -0.23 5.83
N MET A 116 19.79 0.02 5.82
CA MET A 116 20.44 1.04 6.64
C MET A 116 20.23 2.46 6.10
N ASP A 117 19.80 2.60 4.85
CA ASP A 117 19.57 3.90 4.21
C ASP A 117 18.13 4.41 4.39
N LEU A 118 17.27 3.63 5.05
CA LEU A 118 15.91 4.04 5.34
C LEU A 118 15.90 5.00 6.54
N PRO A 119 15.20 6.14 6.46
CA PRO A 119 15.06 7.02 7.61
C PRO A 119 14.42 6.26 8.77
N LYS A 120 14.79 6.60 10.00
CA LYS A 120 14.15 6.03 11.19
C LYS A 120 12.70 6.51 11.24
N TRP A 121 11.75 5.59 11.15
CA TRP A 121 10.33 5.92 11.35
C TRP A 121 10.06 6.17 12.84
N ASN A 122 9.44 7.32 13.15
CA ASN A 122 9.01 7.65 14.50
C ASN A 122 7.63 8.33 14.45
N PRO A 123 6.54 7.63 14.80
CA PRO A 123 5.21 8.23 14.78
C PRO A 123 5.07 9.28 15.89
N THR A 124 4.53 10.44 15.55
CA THR A 124 4.22 11.54 16.49
C THR A 124 3.11 11.17 17.48
N THR A 125 2.23 10.24 17.10
CA THR A 125 1.16 9.72 17.94
C THR A 125 1.05 8.22 17.75
N GLN A 126 1.12 7.47 18.85
CA GLN A 126 0.90 6.02 18.83
C GLN A 126 -0.57 5.72 19.10
N ARG A 127 -1.14 4.77 18.34
CA ARG A 127 -2.49 4.27 18.56
C ARG A 127 -2.44 2.83 19.04
N ILE A 128 -3.33 2.48 19.97
CA ILE A 128 -3.63 1.08 20.30
C ILE A 128 -4.51 0.52 19.18
N PRO A 129 -4.03 -0.46 18.39
CA PRO A 129 -4.81 -1.11 17.35
C PRO A 129 -6.01 -1.84 17.97
N LEU A 130 -7.20 -1.73 17.37
CA LEU A 130 -8.42 -2.39 17.86
C LEU A 130 -8.59 -3.83 17.33
N GLY A 131 -7.56 -4.37 16.69
CA GLY A 131 -7.57 -5.69 16.05
C GLY A 131 -7.12 -5.63 14.58
N PRO A 132 -7.15 -6.78 13.88
CA PRO A 132 -6.79 -6.83 12.47
C PRO A 132 -7.68 -5.94 11.63
N LEU A 133 -7.09 -5.24 10.67
CA LEU A 133 -7.81 -4.40 9.71
C LEU A 133 -8.80 -5.21 8.85
N PHE A 134 -8.41 -6.44 8.51
CA PHE A 134 -9.18 -7.40 7.73
C PHE A 134 -9.35 -8.70 8.53
N PRO A 135 -10.21 -8.70 9.57
CA PRO A 135 -10.35 -9.83 10.48
C PRO A 135 -10.83 -11.10 9.78
N LYS A 136 -11.62 -10.96 8.71
CA LYS A 136 -12.27 -12.05 7.95
C LYS A 136 -11.56 -12.41 6.65
N ALA A 137 -10.36 -11.87 6.44
CA ALA A 137 -9.58 -12.10 5.22
C ALA A 137 -9.19 -13.57 5.08
N LYS A 138 -9.57 -14.17 3.95
CA LYS A 138 -9.10 -15.49 3.51
C LYS A 138 -8.00 -15.37 2.46
N GLU A 139 -8.10 -14.35 1.62
CA GLU A 139 -7.14 -14.11 0.54
C GLU A 139 -6.68 -12.66 0.55
N ILE A 140 -5.37 -12.45 0.57
CA ILE A 140 -4.76 -11.13 0.48
C ILE A 140 -3.75 -11.14 -0.66
N THR A 141 -3.81 -10.12 -1.50
CA THR A 141 -2.85 -9.91 -2.58
C THR A 141 -2.30 -8.49 -2.50
N PHE A 142 -0.99 -8.36 -2.30
CA PHE A 142 -0.27 -7.11 -2.49
C PHE A 142 0.26 -7.04 -3.90
N ARG A 143 -0.09 -5.98 -4.62
CA ARG A 143 0.34 -5.73 -6.00
C ARG A 143 1.41 -4.65 -6.01
N CYS A 144 2.51 -4.91 -6.69
CA CYS A 144 3.60 -3.95 -6.77
C CYS A 144 4.33 -4.08 -8.10
N MET A 145 4.86 -2.97 -8.61
CA MET A 145 5.89 -2.99 -9.64
C MET A 145 7.27 -3.15 -8.99
N VAL A 146 8.28 -3.53 -9.76
CA VAL A 146 9.67 -3.70 -9.26
C VAL A 146 10.16 -2.47 -8.46
N PRO A 147 9.96 -1.21 -8.91
CA PRO A 147 10.38 -0.03 -8.14
C PRO A 147 9.63 0.17 -6.82
N GLN A 148 8.46 -0.46 -6.67
CA GLN A 148 7.62 -0.37 -5.48
C GLN A 148 7.94 -1.45 -4.44
N LEU A 149 8.78 -2.45 -4.76
CA LEU A 149 9.17 -3.51 -3.81
C LEU A 149 9.86 -2.96 -2.54
N ARG A 150 10.49 -1.78 -2.63
CA ARG A 150 11.02 -1.07 -1.45
C ARG A 150 9.95 -0.76 -0.40
N ARG A 151 8.69 -0.51 -0.80
CA ARG A 151 7.56 -0.31 0.12
C ARG A 151 7.30 -1.56 0.96
N MET A 152 7.44 -2.74 0.34
CA MET A 152 7.24 -4.02 1.03
C MET A 152 8.33 -4.27 2.07
N ARG A 153 9.59 -3.94 1.77
CA ARG A 153 10.69 -4.01 2.75
C ARG A 153 10.45 -3.08 3.94
N ARG A 154 9.92 -1.88 3.69
CA ARG A 154 9.63 -0.89 4.74
C ARG A 154 8.53 -1.30 5.71
N LEU A 155 7.72 -2.32 5.39
CA LEU A 155 6.67 -2.77 6.31
C LEU A 155 7.24 -3.15 7.69
N ALA A 156 8.43 -3.75 7.72
CA ALA A 156 9.17 -4.08 8.95
C ALA A 156 9.56 -2.84 9.79
N VAL A 157 9.83 -1.71 9.13
CA VAL A 157 10.28 -0.46 9.78
C VAL A 157 9.16 0.20 10.58
N TYR A 158 7.90 -0.07 10.26
CA TYR A 158 6.77 0.47 11.03
C TYR A 158 6.57 -0.20 12.39
N HIS A 159 7.26 -1.33 12.66
CA HIS A 159 7.10 -2.13 13.88
C HIS A 159 5.65 -2.55 14.16
N VAL A 160 4.85 -2.71 13.11
CA VAL A 160 3.46 -3.19 13.18
C VAL A 160 3.46 -4.65 12.75
N PRO A 161 3.10 -5.61 13.62
CA PRO A 161 3.02 -7.01 13.21
C PRO A 161 1.91 -7.23 12.17
N ALA A 162 2.13 -8.16 11.24
CA ALA A 162 1.17 -8.49 10.18
C ALA A 162 -0.20 -8.94 10.72
N THR A 163 -0.25 -9.46 11.95
CA THR A 163 -1.49 -9.85 12.66
C THR A 163 -2.43 -8.68 12.95
N LEU A 164 -1.96 -7.43 12.86
CA LEU A 164 -2.80 -6.23 12.93
C LEU A 164 -3.41 -5.84 11.57
N ILE A 165 -3.03 -6.53 10.50
CA ILE A 165 -3.61 -6.37 9.18
C ILE A 165 -4.63 -7.46 8.92
N PHE A 166 -4.32 -8.71 9.28
CA PHE A 166 -5.19 -9.86 9.03
C PHE A 166 -5.01 -10.93 10.10
N SER A 167 -5.99 -11.83 10.21
CA SER A 167 -5.86 -13.04 11.05
C SER A 167 -5.13 -14.14 10.28
N ALA A 168 -3.97 -14.56 10.77
CA ALA A 168 -3.19 -15.65 10.16
C ALA A 168 -3.93 -17.01 10.20
N GLU A 169 -4.80 -17.21 11.18
CA GLU A 169 -5.63 -18.41 11.32
C GLU A 169 -6.67 -18.52 10.19
N GLN A 170 -7.29 -17.39 9.85
CA GLN A 170 -8.31 -17.33 8.79
C GLN A 170 -7.72 -17.23 7.39
N LEU A 171 -6.48 -16.73 7.29
CA LEU A 171 -5.79 -16.57 6.03
C LEU A 171 -5.51 -17.92 5.39
N GLN A 172 -5.97 -18.08 4.15
CA GLN A 172 -5.72 -19.25 3.31
C GLN A 172 -4.57 -18.97 2.35
N VAL A 173 -4.54 -17.75 1.77
CA VAL A 173 -3.49 -17.36 0.83
C VAL A 173 -3.08 -15.91 1.01
N PHE A 174 -1.76 -15.69 1.05
CA PHE A 174 -1.13 -14.39 0.91
C PHE A 174 -0.30 -14.36 -0.38
N ARG A 175 -0.54 -13.37 -1.25
CA ARG A 175 0.18 -13.22 -2.53
C ARG A 175 0.90 -11.88 -2.61
N LEU A 176 2.15 -11.89 -3.02
CA LEU A 176 2.85 -10.68 -3.47
C LEU A 176 2.97 -10.75 -5.00
N SER A 177 2.08 -10.07 -5.73
CA SER A 177 2.09 -10.06 -7.19
C SER A 177 2.97 -8.92 -7.74
N ILE A 178 4.00 -9.28 -8.50
CA ILE A 178 4.89 -8.32 -9.17
C ILE A 178 4.38 -8.06 -10.59
N ILE A 179 3.87 -6.85 -10.84
CA ILE A 179 3.26 -6.44 -12.12
C ILE A 179 4.30 -5.81 -13.03
N GLY A 180 4.24 -6.14 -14.33
CA GLY A 180 4.98 -5.43 -15.39
C GLY A 180 6.44 -5.86 -15.59
N GLY A 181 6.94 -6.84 -14.82
CA GLY A 181 8.28 -7.40 -15.02
C GLY A 181 8.26 -8.59 -15.98
N ARG A 182 8.80 -8.45 -17.19
CA ARG A 182 9.22 -9.62 -17.97
C ARG A 182 10.41 -10.27 -17.24
N LEU A 183 10.13 -11.40 -16.59
CA LEU A 183 11.07 -12.46 -16.19
C LEU A 183 12.15 -12.20 -15.14
N ASN A 184 12.47 -10.98 -14.70
CA ASN A 184 13.53 -10.80 -13.71
C ASN A 184 13.16 -9.76 -12.64
N ALA A 185 12.36 -10.16 -11.63
CA ALA A 185 12.53 -9.51 -10.34
C ALA A 185 13.99 -9.76 -9.93
N PRO A 186 14.81 -8.72 -9.65
CA PRO A 186 16.22 -8.92 -9.43
C PRO A 186 16.42 -9.94 -8.30
N ALA A 187 17.18 -11.01 -8.52
CA ALA A 187 17.60 -11.93 -7.46
C ALA A 187 18.30 -11.19 -6.29
N SER A 188 18.77 -9.96 -6.55
CA SER A 188 19.35 -9.03 -5.58
C SER A 188 18.34 -8.34 -4.66
N LEU A 189 17.04 -8.37 -4.97
CA LEU A 189 16.04 -7.65 -4.19
C LEU A 189 15.64 -8.48 -2.97
N LYS A 190 16.39 -8.26 -1.88
CA LYS A 190 16.22 -8.95 -0.60
C LYS A 190 14.86 -8.61 0.01
N LEU A 191 13.84 -9.41 -0.30
CA LEU A 191 12.52 -9.38 0.36
C LEU A 191 12.54 -10.04 1.74
N ARG A 192 13.73 -10.35 2.27
CA ARG A 192 13.90 -10.89 3.62
C ARG A 192 13.19 -10.05 4.70
N PRO A 193 13.33 -8.71 4.76
CA PRO A 193 12.62 -7.92 5.76
C PRO A 193 11.10 -8.03 5.64
N PHE A 194 10.59 -8.11 4.41
CA PHE A 194 9.16 -8.31 4.17
C PHE A 194 8.69 -9.72 4.61
N ARG A 195 9.46 -10.75 4.31
CA ARG A 195 9.18 -12.13 4.73
C ARG A 195 9.22 -12.29 6.25
N GLU A 196 10.20 -11.65 6.91
CA GLU A 196 10.30 -11.62 8.37
C GLU A 196 9.12 -10.86 8.99
N TRP A 197 8.75 -9.71 8.44
CA TRP A 197 7.56 -8.96 8.88
C TRP A 197 6.26 -9.76 8.76
N LEU A 198 6.11 -10.50 7.65
CA LEU A 198 4.94 -11.32 7.38
C LEU A 198 4.89 -12.60 8.23
N ASP A 199 5.99 -12.95 8.89
CA ASP A 199 6.21 -14.26 9.49
C ASP A 199 5.97 -15.39 8.47
N ALA A 200 6.67 -15.28 7.33
CA ALA A 200 6.52 -16.16 6.19
C ALA A 200 6.72 -17.65 6.53
N ASP A 201 7.55 -17.95 7.53
CA ASP A 201 7.83 -19.32 7.97
C ASP A 201 6.59 -19.94 8.63
N GLN A 202 5.82 -19.17 9.41
CA GLN A 202 4.52 -19.63 9.96
C GLN A 202 3.43 -19.76 8.90
N LEU A 203 3.46 -18.93 7.84
CA LEU A 203 2.51 -19.04 6.74
C LEU A 203 2.77 -20.28 5.86
N GLY A 204 4.04 -20.70 5.73
CA GLY A 204 4.43 -21.85 4.93
C GLY A 204 3.85 -21.79 3.51
N ASN A 205 3.08 -22.82 3.13
CA ASN A 205 2.47 -22.94 1.80
C ASN A 205 1.37 -21.90 1.50
N LYS A 206 0.93 -21.13 2.50
CA LYS A 206 -0.06 -20.05 2.30
C LYS A 206 0.55 -18.83 1.61
N MET A 207 1.88 -18.69 1.58
CA MET A 207 2.56 -17.56 0.95
C MET A 207 2.94 -17.86 -0.50
N CYS A 208 2.63 -16.94 -1.41
CA CYS A 208 3.05 -16.96 -2.80
C CYS A 208 3.68 -15.60 -3.18
N ILE A 209 4.74 -15.63 -4.00
CA ILE A 209 5.35 -14.45 -4.62
C ILE A 209 5.37 -14.68 -6.13
#